data_AF-A0A915YLV4-F1
#
_entry.id   AF-A0A915YLV4-F1
#
_cell.length_a   1.000
_cell.length_b   1.000
_cell.length_c   1.000
_cell.angle_alpha   90.00
_cell.angle_beta   90.00
_cell.angle_gamma   90.00
#
_symmetry.space_group_name_H-M   'P 1'
#
loop_
_entity.id
_entity.type
_entity.pdbx_description
1 polymer ?
#
loop_
_entity_poly.entity_id
_entity_poly.type
_entity_poly.pdbx_seq_one_letter_code
_entity_poly.pdbx_strand_id
1 'polypeptide(L)'
;MAKKKRSRTSDFSLGNNNTLGSLPSKEQINSVVAKATEQALPEVEKKKRIPFTTALTPENRALLEAASHEGRGGVADILNLAITHYFEQVAPIKNNEMKKVFLKIYQSKTK
;
A
#
# COMPACT_ATOMS: atom_id res chain seq x y z
N MET A 1 -44.04 3.39 -32.58
CA MET A 1 -43.14 3.98 -33.60
C MET A 1 -41.70 3.95 -33.08
N ALA A 2 -40.91 2.94 -33.42
CA ALA A 2 -39.53 2.80 -32.91
C ALA A 2 -38.56 3.65 -33.74
N LYS A 3 -37.84 4.58 -33.11
CA LYS A 3 -36.83 5.40 -33.79
C LYS A 3 -35.60 4.53 -34.09
N LYS A 4 -35.29 4.32 -35.37
CA LYS A 4 -34.07 3.61 -35.81
C LYS A 4 -32.83 4.37 -35.29
N LYS A 5 -32.01 3.71 -34.46
CA LYS A 5 -30.72 4.26 -33.99
C LYS A 5 -29.70 4.22 -35.14
N ARG A 6 -29.13 5.38 -35.47
CA ARG A 6 -28.11 5.54 -36.52
C ARG A 6 -26.74 5.10 -35.95
N SER A 7 -25.99 4.29 -36.70
CA SER A 7 -24.64 3.82 -36.31
C SER A 7 -23.65 5.01 -36.27
N ARG A 8 -22.75 5.04 -35.27
CA ARG A 8 -21.77 6.14 -35.08
C ARG A 8 -20.51 6.02 -35.94
N THR A 9 -20.41 5.02 -36.81
CA THR A 9 -19.18 4.73 -37.57
C THR A 9 -19.33 4.91 -39.09
N SER A 10 -20.44 5.45 -39.58
CA SER A 10 -20.77 5.45 -41.02
C SER A 10 -20.68 6.81 -41.72
N ASP A 11 -19.87 7.76 -41.26
CA ASP A 11 -19.71 9.06 -41.91
C ASP A 11 -18.24 9.33 -42.30
N PHE A 12 -17.61 8.40 -43.02
CA PHE A 12 -16.39 8.74 -43.77
C PHE A 12 -16.74 8.91 -45.25
N SER A 13 -17.27 10.09 -45.58
CA SER A 13 -17.46 10.54 -46.96
C SER A 13 -16.24 11.36 -47.39
N LEU A 14 -15.40 10.79 -48.25
CA LEU A 14 -14.38 11.54 -48.99
C LEU A 14 -15.07 12.26 -50.17
N GLY A 15 -15.77 13.35 -49.87
CA GLY A 15 -16.51 14.17 -50.83
C GLY A 15 -16.17 15.65 -50.68
N ASN A 16 -15.62 16.20 -51.76
CA ASN A 16 -15.06 17.55 -51.97
C ASN A 16 -15.61 18.73 -51.14
N ASN A 17 -14.63 19.47 -50.58
CA ASN A 17 -14.58 20.92 -50.39
C ASN A 17 -15.67 21.56 -49.52
N ASN A 18 -15.45 21.61 -48.20
CA ASN A 18 -15.62 22.81 -47.32
C ASN A 18 -15.63 22.47 -45.82
N THR A 19 -14.70 21.66 -45.36
CA THR A 19 -14.25 21.74 -43.96
C THR A 19 -12.74 21.65 -43.96
N LEU A 20 -12.08 22.82 -44.05
CA LEU A 20 -10.70 22.91 -43.56
C LEU A 20 -10.76 22.42 -42.12
N GLY A 21 -10.38 21.17 -41.90
CA GLY A 21 -10.20 20.64 -40.55
C GLY A 21 -9.28 21.61 -39.85
N SER A 22 -9.81 22.29 -38.83
CA SER A 22 -9.06 23.28 -38.09
C SER A 22 -7.81 22.59 -37.57
N LEU A 23 -6.65 22.98 -38.11
CA LEU A 23 -5.39 22.51 -37.56
C LEU A 23 -5.38 22.91 -36.08
N PRO A 24 -5.06 21.99 -35.17
CA PRO A 24 -5.02 22.31 -33.76
C PRO A 24 -4.03 23.45 -33.53
N SER A 25 -4.40 24.41 -32.67
CA SER A 25 -3.51 25.52 -32.37
C SER A 25 -2.25 25.01 -31.68
N LYS A 26 -1.14 25.76 -31.77
CA LYS A 26 0.13 25.40 -31.10
C LYS A 26 -0.09 25.15 -29.60
N GLU A 27 -1.00 25.88 -28.98
CA GLU A 27 -1.39 25.71 -27.57
C GLU A 27 -2.08 24.38 -27.31
N GLN A 28 -2.99 23.95 -28.19
CA GLN A 28 -3.65 22.65 -28.09
C GLN A 28 -2.65 21.51 -28.26
N ILE A 29 -1.74 21.63 -29.23
CA ILE A 29 -0.66 20.66 -29.45
C ILE A 29 0.21 20.56 -28.19
N ASN A 30 0.67 21.70 -27.66
CA ASN A 30 1.49 21.73 -26.46
C ASN A 30 0.78 21.15 -25.23
N SER A 31 -0.54 21.35 -25.10
CA SER A 31 -1.33 20.78 -24.00
C SER A 31 -1.46 19.25 -24.08
N VAL A 32 -1.55 18.70 -25.30
CA VAL A 32 -1.63 17.26 -25.54
C VAL A 32 -0.26 16.62 -25.36
N VAL A 33 0.79 17.28 -25.86
CA VAL A 33 2.18 16.86 -25.65
C VAL A 33 2.50 16.86 -24.16
N ALA A 34 2.20 17.94 -23.42
CA ALA A 34 2.42 18.00 -21.98
C ALA A 34 1.73 16.85 -21.23
N LYS A 35 0.47 16.54 -21.54
CA LYS A 35 -0.26 15.40 -20.96
C LYS A 35 0.31 14.04 -21.33
N ALA A 36 0.89 13.91 -22.52
CA ALA A 36 1.52 12.67 -22.98
C ALA A 36 2.97 12.51 -22.47
N THR A 37 3.66 13.63 -22.20
CA THR A 37 5.05 13.68 -21.70
C THR A 37 5.14 13.78 -20.19
N GLU A 38 4.06 14.11 -19.49
CA GLU A 38 3.87 13.74 -18.08
C GLU A 38 3.81 12.22 -18.01
N GLN A 39 4.94 11.58 -18.27
CA GLN A 39 5.25 10.26 -17.77
C GLN A 39 4.93 10.34 -16.30
N ALA A 40 3.87 9.65 -15.90
CA ALA A 40 3.63 9.33 -14.52
C ALA A 40 4.99 8.92 -13.96
N LEU A 41 5.57 9.78 -13.11
CA LEU A 41 6.68 9.40 -12.26
C LEU A 41 6.31 8.00 -11.78
N PRO A 42 7.15 6.97 -12.00
CA PRO A 42 6.80 5.62 -11.59
C PRO A 42 6.35 5.79 -10.16
N GLU A 43 5.06 5.52 -9.91
CA GLU A 43 4.51 5.61 -8.56
C GLU A 43 5.49 4.80 -7.76
N VAL A 44 6.30 5.48 -6.94
CA VAL A 44 7.27 4.82 -6.07
C VAL A 44 6.42 3.76 -5.43
N GLU A 45 6.69 2.49 -5.75
CA GLU A 45 5.90 1.38 -5.24
C GLU A 45 6.04 1.52 -3.74
N LYS A 46 5.08 2.22 -3.13
CA LYS A 46 4.99 2.38 -1.69
C LYS A 46 4.71 0.95 -1.32
N LYS A 47 5.77 0.23 -0.91
CA LYS A 47 5.68 -1.12 -0.35
C LYS A 47 4.43 -1.09 0.48
N LYS A 48 3.37 -1.77 0.00
CA LYS A 48 2.06 -1.72 0.65
C LYS A 48 2.37 -2.09 2.08
N ARG A 49 2.30 -1.12 2.99
CA ARG A 49 2.50 -1.40 4.41
C ARG A 49 1.46 -2.47 4.68
N ILE A 50 1.93 -3.68 4.97
CA ILE A 50 1.05 -4.75 5.40
C ILE A 50 0.27 -4.11 6.54
N PRO A 51 -1.05 -3.93 6.43
CA PRO A 51 -1.80 -3.39 7.54
C PRO A 51 -1.46 -4.30 8.70
N PHE A 52 -0.96 -3.73 9.80
CA PHE A 52 -0.81 -4.50 11.02
C PHE A 52 -2.22 -4.96 11.39
N THR A 53 -2.59 -6.16 10.93
CA THR A 53 -3.78 -6.89 11.35
C THR A 53 -3.49 -7.52 12.70
N THR A 54 -2.87 -6.77 13.60
CA THR A 54 -2.96 -7.09 15.01
C THR A 54 -4.41 -6.79 15.37
N ALA A 55 -5.17 -7.80 15.79
CA ALA A 55 -6.55 -7.68 16.25
C ALA A 55 -6.60 -6.87 17.57
N LEU A 56 -6.12 -5.63 17.53
CA LEU A 56 -6.18 -4.68 18.61
C LEU A 56 -7.53 -3.97 18.52
N THR A 57 -8.16 -3.78 19.67
CA THR A 57 -9.33 -2.92 19.78
C THR A 57 -8.95 -1.49 19.34
N PRO A 58 -9.91 -0.71 18.82
CA PRO A 58 -9.65 0.68 18.41
C PRO A 58 -9.08 1.52 19.57
N GLU A 59 -9.50 1.24 20.79
CA GLU A 59 -8.98 1.88 22.01
C GLU A 59 -7.49 1.58 22.22
N ASN A 60 -7.08 0.32 22.15
CA ASN A 60 -5.68 -0.07 22.32
C ASN A 60 -4.79 0.49 21.21
N ARG A 61 -5.35 0.62 19.99
CA ARG A 61 -4.66 1.26 18.88
C ARG A 61 -4.44 2.76 19.13
N ALA A 62 -5.46 3.48 19.60
CA ALA A 62 -5.34 4.90 19.92
C ALA A 62 -4.30 5.15 21.02
N LEU A 63 -4.25 4.29 22.05
CA LEU A 63 -3.22 4.36 23.10
C LEU A 63 -1.81 4.14 22.56
N LEU A 64 -1.61 3.16 21.67
CA LEU A 64 -0.32 2.92 21.03
C LEU A 64 0.12 4.08 20.12
N GLU A 65 -0.82 4.67 19.38
CA GLU A 65 -0.54 5.84 18.54
C GLU A 65 -0.17 7.05 19.41
N ALA A 66 -0.89 7.30 20.52
CA ALA A 66 -0.56 8.36 21.47
C ALA A 66 0.84 8.18 22.09
N ALA A 67 1.16 6.97 22.56
CA ALA A 67 2.48 6.65 23.09
C ALA A 67 3.59 6.81 22.05
N SER A 68 3.32 6.49 20.78
CA SER A 68 4.25 6.72 19.65
C SER A 68 4.53 8.18 19.40
N HIS A 69 3.51 9.04 19.50
CA HIS A 69 3.67 10.48 19.39
C HIS A 69 4.51 11.06 20.54
N GLU A 70 4.33 10.60 21.78
CA GLU A 70 5.10 11.06 22.93
C GLU A 70 6.55 10.56 22.91
N GLY A 71 6.77 9.28 22.58
CA GLY A 71 8.08 8.63 22.62
C GLY A 71 8.98 8.90 21.42
N ARG A 72 8.52 9.62 20.38
CA ARG A 72 9.20 9.79 19.08
C ARG A 72 9.70 8.47 18.47
N GLY A 73 9.02 7.37 18.76
CA GLY A 73 9.34 6.02 18.29
C GLY A 73 8.28 5.51 17.32
N GLY A 74 8.59 4.47 16.55
CA GLY A 74 7.58 3.81 15.74
C GLY A 74 6.54 3.11 16.62
N VAL A 75 5.26 3.13 16.21
CA VAL A 75 4.19 2.34 16.84
C VAL A 75 4.60 0.87 17.02
N ALA A 76 5.33 0.32 16.06
CA ALA A 76 5.84 -1.04 16.10
C ALA A 76 6.88 -1.26 17.22
N ASP A 77 7.76 -0.29 17.47
CA ASP A 77 8.80 -0.39 18.49
C ASP A 77 8.17 -0.39 19.89
N ILE A 78 7.17 0.46 20.09
CA ILE A 78 6.43 0.57 21.36
C ILE A 78 5.58 -0.67 21.60
N LEU A 79 4.94 -1.20 20.56
CA LEU A 79 4.22 -2.46 20.66
C LEU A 79 5.18 -3.60 21.06
N ASN A 80 6.36 -3.65 20.47
CA ASN A 80 7.36 -4.66 20.80
C ASN A 80 7.81 -4.55 22.26
N LEU A 81 8.09 -3.33 22.73
CA LEU A 81 8.41 -3.06 24.14
C LEU A 81 7.30 -3.50 25.09
N ALA A 82 6.04 -3.20 24.77
CA ALA A 82 4.89 -3.61 25.57
C ALA A 82 4.73 -5.13 25.63
N ILE A 83 4.95 -5.82 24.50
CA ILE A 83 4.93 -7.29 24.42
C ILE A 83 6.05 -7.89 25.27
N THR A 84 7.28 -7.38 25.14
CA THR A 84 8.43 -7.82 25.94
C THR A 84 8.17 -7.65 27.43
N HIS A 85 7.70 -6.47 27.85
CA HIS A 85 7.35 -6.20 29.23
C HIS A 85 6.29 -7.16 29.77
N TYR A 86 5.24 -7.44 28.99
CA TYR A 86 4.19 -8.39 29.38
C TYR A 86 4.77 -9.79 29.61
N PHE A 87 5.59 -10.29 28.70
CA PHE A 87 6.19 -11.62 28.84
C PHE A 87 7.32 -11.67 29.87
N GLU A 88 7.97 -10.57 30.23
CA GLU A 88 8.98 -10.56 31.28
C GLU A 88 8.37 -10.45 32.67
N GLN A 89 7.37 -9.58 32.85
CA GLN A 89 6.85 -9.24 34.17
C GLN A 89 5.51 -9.89 34.52
N VAL A 90 4.61 -10.05 33.54
CA VAL A 90 3.22 -10.47 33.79
C VAL A 90 3.04 -11.96 33.56
N ALA A 91 3.53 -12.47 32.43
CA ALA A 91 3.37 -13.87 32.03
C ALA A 91 4.69 -14.45 31.50
N PRO A 92 5.69 -14.68 32.37
CA PRO A 92 6.94 -15.32 31.99
C PRO A 92 6.68 -16.66 31.32
N ILE A 93 7.03 -16.74 30.03
CA ILE A 93 6.96 -17.97 29.24
C ILE A 93 8.04 -18.92 29.78
N LYS A 94 7.72 -19.65 30.85
CA LYS A 94 8.54 -20.75 31.36
C LYS A 94 8.26 -21.99 30.52
N ASN A 95 8.74 -22.00 29.27
CA ASN A 95 8.63 -23.18 28.42
C ASN A 95 9.70 -24.20 28.82
N ASN A 96 9.52 -24.78 30.01
CA ASN A 96 10.42 -25.74 30.63
C ASN A 96 10.65 -26.96 29.73
N GLU A 97 9.67 -27.32 28.91
CA GLU A 97 9.75 -28.43 27.96
C GLU A 97 10.68 -28.10 26.79
N MET A 98 10.54 -26.92 26.17
CA MET A 98 11.49 -26.47 25.15
C MET A 98 12.91 -26.36 25.68
N LYS A 99 13.09 -25.87 26.91
CA LYS A 99 14.41 -25.80 27.56
C LYS A 99 15.02 -27.21 27.76
N LYS A 100 14.20 -28.20 28.14
CA LYS A 100 14.63 -29.60 28.27
C LYS A 100 15.04 -30.20 26.91
N VAL A 101 14.26 -29.97 25.86
CA VAL A 101 14.57 -30.44 24.50
C VAL A 101 15.87 -29.81 24.00
N PHE A 102 16.04 -28.51 24.17
CA PHE A 102 17.27 -27.80 23.82
C PHE A 102 18.51 -28.35 24.54
N LEU A 103 18.42 -28.53 25.87
CA LEU A 103 19.52 -29.10 26.67
C LEU A 103 19.88 -30.52 26.23
N LYS A 104 18.88 -31.35 25.91
CA LYS A 104 19.09 -32.71 25.39
C LYS A 104 19.84 -32.71 24.06
N ILE A 105 19.45 -31.85 23.12
CA ILE A 105 20.13 -31.69 21.82
C ILE A 105 21.56 -31.21 22.04
N TYR A 106 21.77 -30.23 22.91
CA TYR A 106 23.09 -29.66 23.16
C TYR A 106 24.05 -30.68 23.79
N GLN A 107 23.62 -31.40 24.82
CA GLN A 107 24.41 -32.47 25.46
C GLN A 107 24.77 -33.60 24.50
N SER A 108 23.90 -33.93 23.54
CA SER A 108 24.19 -34.94 22.52
C SER A 108 25.24 -34.51 21.48
N LYS A 109 25.45 -33.21 21.29
CA LYS A 109 26.45 -32.66 20.35
C LYS A 109 27.82 -32.43 20.97
N THR A 110 27.89 -32.34 22.30
CA THR A 110 29.14 -32.11 23.05
C THR A 110 29.86 -33.40 23.45
N LYS A 111 29.26 -34.56 23.22
CA LYS A 111 29.91 -35.87 23.34
C LYS A 111 30.43 -36.32 21.98
#